data_AF-A0AAU4XDG8-F1
#
_entry.id   AF-A0AAU4XDG8-F1
#
_cell.length_a   1.000
_cell.length_b   1.000
_cell.length_c   1.000
_cell.angle_alpha   90.00
_cell.angle_beta   90.00
_cell.angle_gamma   90.00
#
_symmetry.space_group_name_H-M   'P 1'
#
loop_
_entity.id
_entity.type
_entity.pdbx_description
1 polymer ?
#
loop_
_entity_poly.entity_id
_entity_poly.type
_entity_poly.pdbx_seq_one_letter_code
_entity_poly.pdbx_strand_id
1 'polypeptide(L)'
;MLIEGFENAPVVAGEELLTLPGFWAAYLMWLSETEEYDPVPEWFGVDGADADAAFDVLHDEDQWPVFRIPFAGGHTAMVLGCNIPEDPGTEYFITHPEWGRHGRLASLGGHQAGPGLSWRELHHIARTPDLDAPGVHAEYARLLLLLPTLGDQDMPEDAADVLGDALARVGLPATQAPSLAEALLADHPLWEPAEWTLPAASPLSGSQEPFHGILHCDESMSPRCGTHLARGITREQSDRLAHALGTWPEDCRRSDWPRRPFR
;
A
#
# COMPACT_ATOMS: atom_id res chain seq x y z
N MET A 1 0.53 20.86 1.53
CA MET A 1 -0.34 19.79 1.01
C MET A 1 -1.49 19.65 1.99
N LEU A 2 -2.74 19.61 1.53
CA LEU A 2 -3.90 19.39 2.41
C LEU A 2 -4.29 17.92 2.31
N ILE A 3 -4.27 17.21 3.44
CA ILE A 3 -4.79 15.85 3.57
C ILE A 3 -6.07 15.97 4.41
N GLU A 4 -7.19 15.47 3.90
CA GLU A 4 -8.49 15.54 4.59
C GLU A 4 -8.39 14.78 5.93
N GLY A 5 -8.83 15.41 7.01
CA GLY A 5 -8.70 14.87 8.37
C GLY A 5 -7.36 15.16 9.05
N PHE A 6 -6.39 15.76 8.34
CA PHE A 6 -5.08 16.14 8.86
C PHE A 6 -4.72 17.60 8.52
N GLU A 7 -5.71 18.47 8.34
CA GLU A 7 -5.52 19.83 7.83
C GLU A 7 -4.65 20.72 8.74
N ASN A 8 -4.59 20.40 10.03
CA ASN A 8 -3.79 21.12 11.03
C ASN A 8 -2.54 20.35 11.47
N ALA A 9 -2.28 19.17 10.90
CA ALA A 9 -1.09 18.39 11.24
C ALA A 9 0.16 18.98 10.55
N PRO A 10 1.35 18.87 11.15
CA PRO A 10 2.59 19.41 10.59
C PRO A 10 3.16 18.49 9.50
N VAL A 11 2.37 18.23 8.46
CA VAL A 11 2.70 17.27 7.40
C VAL A 11 3.82 17.80 6.52
N VAL A 12 4.90 17.02 6.39
CA VAL A 12 6.08 17.33 5.58
C VAL A 12 6.37 16.23 4.56
N ALA A 13 7.04 16.58 3.47
CA ALA A 13 7.48 15.62 2.45
C ALA A 13 8.52 14.65 3.03
N GLY A 14 8.25 13.34 2.98
CA GLY A 14 9.12 12.31 3.52
C GLY A 14 10.11 11.71 2.51
N GLU A 15 9.99 12.01 1.20
CA GLU A 15 10.74 11.28 0.17
C GLU A 15 12.27 11.32 0.34
N GLU A 16 12.81 12.43 0.85
CA GLU A 16 14.26 12.56 1.11
C GLU A 16 14.72 11.66 2.26
N LEU A 17 13.83 11.31 3.19
CA LEU A 17 14.14 10.43 4.34
C LEU A 17 14.52 9.03 3.90
N LEU A 18 14.09 8.58 2.71
CA LEU A 18 14.48 7.28 2.14
C LEU A 18 16.00 7.14 1.94
N THR A 19 16.73 8.26 1.96
CA THR A 19 18.18 8.30 1.81
C THR A 19 18.93 8.32 3.13
N LEU A 20 18.23 8.45 4.27
CA LEU A 20 18.86 8.39 5.58
C LEU A 20 19.43 6.99 5.82
N PRO A 21 20.69 6.90 6.29
CA PRO A 21 21.16 5.68 6.94
C PRO A 21 20.15 5.26 8.02
N GLY A 22 19.81 3.98 8.07
CA GLY A 22 18.86 3.46 9.05
C GLY A 22 17.39 3.59 8.70
N PHE A 23 17.00 4.33 7.65
CA PHE A 23 15.58 4.51 7.29
C PHE A 23 14.82 3.18 7.19
N TRP A 24 15.33 2.22 6.41
CA TRP A 24 14.65 0.96 6.19
C TRP A 24 14.63 0.06 7.42
N ALA A 25 15.66 0.15 8.28
CA ALA A 25 15.65 -0.51 9.58
C ALA A 25 14.54 0.09 10.46
N ALA A 26 14.51 1.41 10.63
CA ALA A 26 13.49 2.10 11.40
C ALA A 26 12.06 1.86 10.87
N TYR A 27 11.89 1.71 9.55
CA TYR A 27 10.60 1.52 8.90
C TYR A 27 10.08 0.07 8.90
N LEU A 28 10.95 -0.94 8.74
CA LEU A 28 10.53 -2.34 8.51
C LEU A 28 10.88 -3.31 9.63
N MET A 29 11.78 -2.95 10.54
CA MET A 29 12.26 -3.88 11.57
C MET A 29 11.13 -4.37 12.47
N TRP A 30 10.23 -3.47 12.89
CA TRP A 30 9.05 -3.85 13.70
C TRP A 30 8.10 -4.80 12.95
N LEU A 31 8.01 -4.72 11.62
CA LEU A 31 7.19 -5.64 10.81
C LEU A 31 7.83 -7.04 10.73
N SER A 32 9.13 -7.11 10.96
CA SER A 32 9.95 -8.33 10.86
C SER A 32 10.09 -9.07 12.20
N GLU A 33 9.55 -8.50 13.28
CA GLU A 33 9.63 -9.07 14.63
C GLU A 33 8.56 -10.16 14.81
N THR A 34 9.01 -11.39 15.08
CA THR A 34 8.15 -12.55 15.34
C THR A 34 8.70 -13.37 16.51
N GLU A 35 8.01 -14.44 16.93
CA GLU A 35 8.57 -15.35 17.94
C GLU A 35 9.88 -16.03 17.49
N GLU A 36 10.08 -16.18 16.17
CA GLU A 36 11.27 -16.83 15.59
C GLU A 36 12.35 -15.81 15.17
N TYR A 37 11.95 -14.59 14.82
CA TYR A 37 12.84 -13.55 14.31
C TYR A 37 12.87 -12.32 15.21
N ASP A 38 14.05 -11.99 15.74
CA ASP A 38 14.34 -10.77 16.49
C ASP A 38 15.30 -9.90 15.64
N PRO A 39 14.75 -9.04 14.76
CA PRO A 39 15.53 -8.32 13.77
C PRO A 39 16.36 -7.22 14.43
N VAL A 40 17.60 -7.06 13.97
CA VAL A 40 18.52 -6.02 14.44
C VAL A 40 18.92 -5.08 13.30
N PRO A 41 19.30 -3.82 13.58
CA PRO A 41 19.71 -2.85 12.56
C PRO A 41 20.76 -3.37 11.58
N GLU A 42 21.69 -4.21 12.05
CA GLU A 42 22.77 -4.79 11.23
C GLU A 42 22.25 -5.68 10.10
N TRP A 43 21.03 -6.21 10.20
CA TRP A 43 20.40 -6.94 9.09
C TRP A 43 20.15 -6.02 7.89
N PHE A 44 19.93 -4.72 8.11
CA PHE A 44 19.80 -3.71 7.07
C PHE A 44 21.14 -3.07 6.68
N GLY A 45 22.25 -3.62 7.20
CA GLY A 45 23.61 -3.14 6.89
C GLY A 45 23.98 -1.82 7.58
N VAL A 46 23.25 -1.45 8.64
CA VAL A 46 23.45 -0.22 9.42
C VAL A 46 23.75 -0.55 10.87
N ASP A 47 24.31 0.39 11.63
CA ASP A 47 24.42 0.22 13.08
C ASP A 47 23.16 0.74 13.80
N GLY A 48 23.08 0.45 15.10
CA GLY A 48 21.95 0.93 15.92
C GLY A 48 21.84 2.44 16.02
N ALA A 49 22.94 3.19 15.91
CA ALA A 49 22.89 4.65 16.01
C ALA A 49 22.28 5.28 14.75
N ASP A 50 22.57 4.74 13.57
CA ASP A 50 21.93 5.13 12.32
C ASP A 50 20.42 4.82 12.36
N ALA A 51 20.03 3.63 12.85
CA ALA A 51 18.63 3.25 12.98
C ALA A 51 17.87 4.13 13.98
N ASP A 52 18.45 4.41 15.16
CA ASP A 52 17.86 5.29 16.17
C ASP A 52 17.69 6.72 15.62
N ALA A 53 18.70 7.26 14.93
CA ALA A 53 18.62 8.59 14.34
C ALA A 53 17.54 8.68 13.25
N ALA A 54 17.38 7.64 12.42
CA ALA A 54 16.30 7.58 11.45
C ALA A 54 14.92 7.44 12.12
N PHE A 55 14.83 6.65 13.19
CA PHE A 55 13.62 6.48 13.98
C PHE A 55 13.16 7.81 14.60
N ASP A 56 14.08 8.56 15.21
CA ASP A 56 13.81 9.87 15.81
C ASP A 56 13.24 10.85 14.78
N VAL A 57 13.81 10.88 13.56
CA VAL A 57 13.32 11.75 12.48
C VAL A 57 11.96 11.29 11.95
N LEU A 58 11.73 9.97 11.84
CA LEU A 58 10.43 9.44 11.41
C LEU A 58 9.31 9.72 12.40
N HIS A 59 9.64 9.82 13.69
CA HIS A 59 8.70 10.00 14.80
C HIS A 59 8.72 11.43 15.38
N ASP A 60 9.30 12.40 14.67
CA ASP A 60 9.29 13.82 15.09
C ASP A 60 7.85 14.33 15.19
N GLU A 61 7.43 14.72 16.41
CA GLU A 61 6.08 15.23 16.69
C GLU A 61 5.78 16.53 15.95
N ASP A 62 6.81 17.32 15.63
CA ASP A 62 6.72 18.58 14.90
C ASP A 62 6.80 18.38 13.37
N GLN A 63 7.04 17.15 12.89
CA GLN A 63 7.16 16.83 11.47
C GLN A 63 6.57 15.46 11.14
N TRP A 64 5.40 15.46 10.52
CA TRP A 64 4.69 14.23 10.15
C TRP A 64 5.04 13.85 8.72
N PRO A 65 5.94 12.87 8.48
CA PRO A 65 6.42 12.56 7.15
C PRO A 65 5.32 11.92 6.32
N VAL A 66 5.28 12.31 5.04
CA VAL A 66 4.39 11.69 4.06
C VAL A 66 5.16 11.22 2.83
N PHE A 67 5.00 9.95 2.48
CA PHE A 67 5.58 9.37 1.28
C PHE A 67 4.50 9.28 0.21
N ARG A 68 4.66 10.06 -0.86
CA ARG A 68 3.78 10.01 -2.04
C ARG A 68 4.27 8.91 -2.97
N ILE A 69 3.40 7.98 -3.32
CA ILE A 69 3.67 6.87 -4.22
C ILE A 69 2.74 7.04 -5.43
N PRO A 70 3.12 7.88 -6.41
CA PRO A 70 2.30 8.10 -7.59
C PRO A 70 2.26 6.84 -8.45
N PHE A 71 1.09 6.52 -8.99
CA PHE A 71 0.87 5.37 -9.87
C PHE A 71 -0.14 5.69 -10.97
N ALA A 72 -0.38 4.73 -11.86
CA ALA A 72 -1.13 4.92 -13.09
C ALA A 72 -2.46 5.70 -12.94
N GLY A 73 -2.78 6.50 -13.96
CA GLY A 73 -4.06 7.22 -14.03
C GLY A 73 -4.18 8.38 -13.05
N GLY A 74 -3.07 8.99 -12.62
CA GLY A 74 -3.06 10.18 -11.75
C GLY A 74 -3.38 9.87 -10.28
N HIS A 75 -3.36 8.60 -9.89
CA HIS A 75 -3.59 8.19 -8.50
C HIS A 75 -2.29 8.27 -7.70
N THR A 76 -2.41 8.39 -6.39
CA THR A 76 -1.27 8.38 -5.48
C THR A 76 -1.64 7.60 -4.23
N ALA A 77 -0.84 6.58 -3.91
CA ALA A 77 -0.87 5.96 -2.59
C ALA A 77 -0.02 6.81 -1.64
N MET A 78 -0.52 7.01 -0.43
CA MET A 78 0.05 7.89 0.58
C MET A 78 0.36 7.06 1.82
N VAL A 79 1.56 7.20 2.33
CA VAL A 79 1.98 6.68 3.64
C VAL A 79 2.25 7.89 4.53
N LEU A 80 1.43 8.11 5.54
CA LEU A 80 1.53 9.25 6.45
C LEU A 80 1.92 8.78 7.84
N GLY A 81 3.08 9.21 8.33
CA GLY A 81 3.45 9.07 9.74
C GLY A 81 2.64 10.04 10.60
N CYS A 82 1.85 9.51 11.51
CA CYS A 82 1.04 10.27 12.46
C CYS A 82 1.77 10.30 13.81
N ASN A 83 2.59 11.31 14.04
CA ASN A 83 3.45 11.37 15.23
C ASN A 83 2.75 12.11 16.38
N ILE A 84 1.65 11.53 16.87
CA ILE A 84 0.99 12.00 18.08
C ILE A 84 1.75 11.43 19.28
N PRO A 85 2.19 12.25 20.27
CA PRO A 85 3.04 11.80 21.37
C PRO A 85 2.56 10.54 22.12
N GLU A 86 1.25 10.41 22.30
CA GLU A 86 0.64 9.32 23.07
C GLU A 86 0.10 8.17 22.22
N ASP A 87 -0.03 8.37 20.91
CA ASP A 87 -0.65 7.41 19.98
C ASP A 87 -0.05 7.56 18.57
N PRO A 88 1.26 7.29 18.41
CA PRO A 88 1.90 7.37 17.11
C PRO A 88 1.34 6.27 16.20
N GLY A 89 1.30 6.56 14.90
CA GLY A 89 0.76 5.62 13.94
C GLY A 89 1.19 5.90 12.51
N THR A 90 0.69 5.09 11.60
CA THR A 90 0.86 5.29 10.16
C THR A 90 -0.46 5.06 9.45
N GLU A 91 -0.84 6.03 8.62
CA GLU A 91 -2.07 5.99 7.83
C GLU A 91 -1.75 5.74 6.37
N TYR A 92 -2.48 4.80 5.77
CA TYR A 92 -2.32 4.40 4.38
C TYR A 92 -3.60 4.66 3.61
N PHE A 93 -3.51 5.41 2.53
CA PHE A 93 -4.67 5.74 1.70
C PHE A 93 -4.31 6.04 0.26
N ILE A 94 -5.29 5.93 -0.63
CA ILE A 94 -5.20 6.33 -2.03
C ILE A 94 -5.96 7.65 -2.23
N THR A 95 -5.39 8.53 -3.03
CA THR A 95 -6.03 9.76 -3.46
C THR A 95 -5.94 9.95 -4.97
N HIS A 96 -6.80 10.80 -5.49
CA HIS A 96 -6.79 11.30 -6.86
C HIS A 96 -7.30 12.76 -6.85
N PRO A 97 -6.76 13.67 -7.67
CA PRO A 97 -7.14 15.10 -7.65
C PRO A 97 -8.63 15.38 -7.87
N GLU A 98 -9.33 14.47 -8.55
CA GLU A 98 -10.78 14.57 -8.80
C GLU A 98 -11.66 13.97 -7.70
N TRP A 99 -11.07 13.39 -6.64
CA TRP A 99 -11.84 12.78 -5.56
C TRP A 99 -12.11 13.79 -4.45
N GLY A 100 -13.34 13.75 -3.93
CA GLY A 100 -13.70 14.55 -2.75
C GLY A 100 -13.22 13.95 -1.43
N ARG A 101 -12.77 12.67 -1.42
CA ARG A 101 -12.29 11.93 -0.26
C ARG A 101 -11.23 10.89 -0.61
N HIS A 102 -10.39 10.54 0.35
CA HIS A 102 -9.43 9.44 0.21
C HIS A 102 -10.10 8.07 0.26
N GLY A 103 -9.46 7.09 -0.39
CA GLY A 103 -9.75 5.69 -0.15
C GLY A 103 -8.79 5.09 0.87
N ARG A 104 -9.29 4.66 2.03
CA ARG A 104 -8.46 4.10 3.11
C ARG A 104 -7.96 2.70 2.74
N LEU A 105 -6.68 2.44 2.98
CA LEU A 105 -6.05 1.13 2.82
C LEU A 105 -5.84 0.48 4.18
N ALA A 106 -5.12 1.14 5.08
CA ALA A 106 -4.81 0.63 6.40
C ALA A 106 -4.51 1.77 7.37
N SER A 107 -4.61 1.48 8.66
CA SER A 107 -4.18 2.34 9.75
C SER A 107 -3.40 1.48 10.73
N LEU A 108 -2.19 1.91 11.10
CA LEU A 108 -1.33 1.26 12.09
C LEU A 108 -1.19 2.20 13.28
N GLY A 109 -1.40 1.75 14.51
CA GLY A 109 -1.50 2.60 15.71
C GLY A 109 -2.66 2.15 16.61
N GLY A 110 -3.08 2.93 17.61
CA GLY A 110 -4.02 2.52 18.66
C GLY A 110 -5.33 1.83 18.21
N HIS A 111 -5.82 2.09 16.99
CA HIS A 111 -6.94 1.39 16.37
C HIS A 111 -6.58 0.87 14.98
N GLN A 112 -5.80 -0.23 14.95
CA GLN A 112 -5.35 -0.83 13.71
C GLN A 112 -6.52 -1.27 12.81
N ALA A 113 -6.37 -1.07 11.51
CA ALA A 113 -7.30 -1.53 10.48
C ALA A 113 -6.53 -1.96 9.24
N GLY A 114 -6.85 -3.13 8.70
CA GLY A 114 -6.19 -3.75 7.56
C GLY A 114 -6.65 -5.20 7.38
N PRO A 115 -6.19 -5.91 6.33
CA PRO A 115 -5.26 -5.44 5.29
C PRO A 115 -5.92 -4.48 4.29
N GLY A 116 -5.10 -3.77 3.54
CA GLY A 116 -5.52 -2.75 2.57
C GLY A 116 -5.33 -3.11 1.11
N LEU A 117 -4.37 -3.97 0.80
CA LEU A 117 -4.02 -4.37 -0.57
C LEU A 117 -3.83 -5.89 -0.66
N SER A 118 -4.25 -6.46 -1.79
CA SER A 118 -3.77 -7.78 -2.22
C SER A 118 -2.35 -7.68 -2.75
N TRP A 119 -1.65 -8.81 -2.85
CA TRP A 119 -0.32 -8.87 -3.48
C TRP A 119 -0.37 -8.35 -4.91
N ARG A 120 -1.41 -8.75 -5.65
CA ARG A 120 -1.63 -8.30 -7.03
C ARG A 120 -1.69 -6.78 -7.13
N GLU A 121 -2.46 -6.12 -6.27
CA GLU A 121 -2.61 -4.67 -6.29
C GLU A 121 -1.33 -3.96 -5.84
N LEU A 122 -0.72 -4.42 -4.74
CA LEU A 122 0.53 -3.86 -4.22
C LEU A 122 1.66 -3.93 -5.25
N HIS A 123 1.90 -5.12 -5.81
CA HIS A 123 2.93 -5.33 -6.81
C HIS A 123 2.65 -4.53 -8.09
N HIS A 124 1.39 -4.44 -8.52
CA HIS A 124 1.03 -3.62 -9.68
C HIS A 124 1.29 -2.13 -9.44
N ILE A 125 0.91 -1.59 -8.28
CA ILE A 125 1.22 -0.21 -7.90
C ILE A 125 2.74 -0.04 -7.97
N ALA A 126 3.53 -0.87 -7.29
CA ALA A 126 4.99 -0.78 -7.23
C ALA A 126 5.68 -0.80 -8.61
N ARG A 127 5.08 -1.45 -9.61
CA ARG A 127 5.61 -1.56 -10.98
C ARG A 127 5.13 -0.49 -11.97
N THR A 128 4.10 0.27 -11.63
CA THR A 128 3.47 1.24 -12.54
C THR A 128 3.57 2.67 -12.03
N PRO A 129 4.79 3.24 -11.87
CA PRO A 129 4.94 4.60 -11.40
C PRO A 129 4.41 5.59 -12.44
N ASP A 130 3.71 6.61 -11.98
CA ASP A 130 3.55 7.84 -12.76
C ASP A 130 4.81 8.70 -12.55
N LEU A 131 5.70 8.67 -13.54
CA LEU A 131 7.01 9.32 -13.49
C LEU A 131 6.95 10.84 -13.65
N ASP A 132 5.80 11.39 -14.04
CA ASP A 132 5.59 12.83 -14.21
C ASP A 132 5.12 13.50 -12.91
N ALA A 133 4.66 12.71 -11.93
CA ALA A 133 4.18 13.19 -10.64
C ALA A 133 5.31 13.16 -9.57
N PRO A 134 5.35 14.09 -8.60
CA PRO A 134 6.36 14.06 -7.54
C PRO A 134 6.11 12.94 -6.54
N GLY A 135 7.14 12.20 -6.16
CA GLY A 135 7.06 11.16 -5.13
C GLY A 135 8.14 10.09 -5.25
N VAL A 136 7.90 8.95 -4.62
CA VAL A 136 8.75 7.76 -4.63
C VAL A 136 8.50 6.97 -5.92
N HIS A 137 9.56 6.73 -6.72
CA HIS A 137 9.43 6.09 -8.04
C HIS A 137 10.16 4.74 -8.13
N ALA A 138 11.14 4.51 -7.27
CA ALA A 138 11.88 3.26 -7.27
C ALA A 138 10.97 2.08 -6.86
N GLU A 139 10.85 1.07 -7.72
CA GLU A 139 9.94 -0.08 -7.53
C GLU A 139 10.11 -0.73 -6.15
N TYR A 140 11.34 -1.04 -5.74
CA TYR A 140 11.61 -1.64 -4.43
C TYR A 140 11.12 -0.77 -3.27
N ALA A 141 11.30 0.55 -3.34
CA ALA A 141 10.91 1.45 -2.27
C ALA A 141 9.38 1.55 -2.17
N ARG A 142 8.69 1.56 -3.32
CA ARG A 142 7.22 1.59 -3.38
C ARG A 142 6.62 0.30 -2.85
N LEU A 143 7.22 -0.85 -3.18
CA LEU A 143 6.86 -2.16 -2.65
C LEU A 143 6.99 -2.18 -1.12
N LEU A 144 8.16 -1.82 -0.60
CA LEU A 144 8.47 -1.88 0.83
C LEU A 144 7.68 -0.87 1.66
N LEU A 145 7.45 0.35 1.16
CA LEU A 145 6.60 1.33 1.84
C LEU A 145 5.16 0.84 1.98
N LEU A 146 4.61 0.13 1.01
CA LEU A 146 3.23 -0.37 1.04
C LEU A 146 3.10 -1.76 1.66
N LEU A 147 4.21 -2.45 1.92
CA LEU A 147 4.22 -3.80 2.48
C LEU A 147 3.34 -3.96 3.73
N PRO A 148 3.31 -3.02 4.71
CA PRO A 148 2.46 -3.17 5.89
C PRO A 148 0.95 -3.23 5.59
N THR A 149 0.52 -2.86 4.38
CA THR A 149 -0.89 -2.94 3.97
C THR A 149 -1.26 -4.27 3.33
N LEU A 150 -0.29 -5.15 3.09
CA LEU A 150 -0.47 -6.44 2.44
C LEU A 150 -1.12 -7.44 3.40
N GLY A 151 -2.20 -8.07 2.99
CA GLY A 151 -2.67 -9.32 3.60
C GLY A 151 -3.46 -10.08 2.57
N ASP A 152 -2.92 -11.19 2.10
CA ASP A 152 -3.44 -11.92 0.94
C ASP A 152 -3.18 -13.41 1.13
N GLN A 153 -4.23 -14.22 1.02
CA GLN A 153 -4.11 -15.67 1.09
C GLN A 153 -3.54 -16.28 -0.20
N ASP A 154 -3.69 -15.59 -1.34
CA ASP A 154 -3.41 -16.11 -2.68
C ASP A 154 -2.07 -15.58 -3.21
N MET A 155 -1.00 -15.78 -2.43
CA MET A 155 0.35 -15.36 -2.78
C MET A 155 0.94 -16.21 -3.92
N PRO A 156 1.51 -15.58 -4.98
CA PRO A 156 2.18 -16.32 -6.05
C PRO A 156 3.54 -16.88 -5.58
N GLU A 157 3.99 -17.95 -6.23
CA GLU A 157 5.23 -18.67 -5.88
C GLU A 157 6.48 -17.77 -5.92
N ASP A 158 6.48 -16.72 -6.75
CA ASP A 158 7.60 -15.79 -6.91
C ASP A 158 7.55 -14.58 -5.95
N ALA A 159 6.56 -14.50 -5.06
CA ALA A 159 6.40 -13.33 -4.19
C ALA A 159 7.57 -13.11 -3.24
N ALA A 160 8.09 -14.18 -2.65
CA ALA A 160 9.25 -14.13 -1.76
C ALA A 160 10.52 -13.69 -2.50
N ASP A 161 10.71 -14.12 -3.75
CA ASP A 161 11.82 -13.68 -4.59
C ASP A 161 11.74 -12.17 -4.88
N VAL A 162 10.55 -11.69 -5.25
CA VAL A 162 10.32 -10.25 -5.52
C VAL A 162 10.58 -9.40 -4.27
N LEU A 163 10.08 -9.82 -3.11
CA LEU A 163 10.31 -9.11 -1.85
C LEU A 163 11.78 -9.21 -1.41
N GLY A 164 12.40 -10.38 -1.54
CA GLY A 164 13.82 -10.59 -1.23
C GLY A 164 14.74 -9.70 -2.06
N ASP A 165 14.47 -9.56 -3.36
CA ASP A 165 15.19 -8.63 -4.23
C ASP A 165 15.03 -7.18 -3.78
N ALA A 166 13.82 -6.77 -3.35
CA ALA A 166 13.58 -5.44 -2.82
C ALA A 166 14.31 -5.19 -1.50
N LEU A 167 14.31 -6.16 -0.58
CA LEU A 167 15.04 -6.09 0.68
C LEU A 167 16.56 -6.01 0.46
N ALA A 168 17.11 -6.77 -0.48
CA ALA A 168 18.52 -6.71 -0.84
C ALA A 168 18.93 -5.33 -1.38
N ARG A 169 18.03 -4.61 -2.06
CA ARG A 169 18.28 -3.24 -2.55
C ARG A 169 18.40 -2.21 -1.44
N VAL A 170 17.81 -2.48 -0.27
CA VAL A 170 17.82 -1.57 0.88
C VAL A 170 18.86 -1.92 1.94
N GLY A 171 19.74 -2.86 1.64
CA GLY A 171 20.92 -3.15 2.46
C GLY A 171 20.93 -4.55 3.09
N LEU A 172 19.87 -5.35 2.93
CA LEU A 172 19.89 -6.71 3.45
C LEU A 172 20.94 -7.57 2.73
N PRO A 173 21.73 -8.37 3.47
CA PRO A 173 22.58 -9.38 2.86
C PRO A 173 21.75 -10.31 1.97
N ALA A 174 22.20 -10.51 0.73
CA ALA A 174 21.50 -11.35 -0.25
C ALA A 174 21.29 -12.81 0.23
N THR A 175 22.08 -13.28 1.20
CA THR A 175 21.92 -14.60 1.82
C THR A 175 20.82 -14.66 2.87
N GLN A 176 20.38 -13.53 3.40
CA GLN A 176 19.35 -13.41 4.44
C GLN A 176 18.02 -12.88 3.89
N ALA A 177 18.07 -12.05 2.85
CA ALA A 177 16.89 -11.42 2.26
C ALA A 177 15.78 -12.42 1.84
N PRO A 178 16.08 -13.58 1.22
CA PRO A 178 15.04 -14.56 0.89
C PRO A 178 14.32 -15.12 2.12
N SER A 179 15.06 -15.52 3.16
CA SER A 179 14.46 -16.08 4.37
C SER A 179 13.61 -15.05 5.13
N LEU A 180 14.05 -13.79 5.17
CA LEU A 180 13.24 -12.73 5.77
C LEU A 180 11.99 -12.44 4.92
N ALA A 181 12.10 -12.44 3.60
CA ALA A 181 10.96 -12.27 2.71
C ALA A 181 9.92 -13.38 2.90
N GLU A 182 10.35 -14.64 3.01
CA GLU A 182 9.46 -15.76 3.32
C GLU A 182 8.75 -15.55 4.66
N ALA A 183 9.48 -15.18 5.71
CA ALA A 183 8.90 -14.95 7.04
C ALA A 183 7.89 -13.79 7.03
N LEU A 184 8.21 -12.67 6.38
CA LEU A 184 7.32 -11.50 6.27
C LEU A 184 6.02 -11.80 5.50
N LEU A 185 6.06 -12.75 4.56
CA LEU A 185 4.89 -13.13 3.77
C LEU A 185 4.08 -14.25 4.42
N ALA A 186 4.73 -15.23 5.04
CA ALA A 186 4.06 -16.38 5.65
C ALA A 186 3.43 -16.04 7.01
N ASP A 187 4.13 -15.26 7.82
CA ASP A 187 3.76 -14.92 9.20
C ASP A 187 3.58 -13.40 9.34
N HIS A 188 2.93 -12.77 8.35
CA HIS A 188 2.73 -11.32 8.36
C HIS A 188 2.03 -10.88 9.67
N PRO A 189 2.72 -10.17 10.58
CA PRO A 189 2.30 -10.12 11.99
C PRO A 189 1.08 -9.23 12.24
N LEU A 190 0.65 -8.48 11.23
CA LEU A 190 -0.46 -7.53 11.35
C LEU A 190 -1.82 -8.13 11.03
N TRP A 191 -1.90 -8.99 10.02
CA TRP A 191 -3.18 -9.36 9.40
C TRP A 191 -3.27 -10.86 9.20
N GLU A 192 -4.44 -11.40 9.46
CA GLU A 192 -4.79 -12.73 8.98
C GLU A 192 -4.77 -12.76 7.44
N PRO A 193 -4.41 -13.89 6.80
CA PRO A 193 -4.53 -14.04 5.37
C PRO A 193 -5.97 -13.77 4.91
N ALA A 194 -6.15 -12.83 3.98
CA ALA A 194 -7.47 -12.42 3.50
C ALA A 194 -7.75 -12.92 2.07
N GLU A 195 -9.02 -13.23 1.79
CA GLU A 195 -9.50 -13.53 0.45
C GLU A 195 -9.87 -12.24 -0.30
N TRP A 196 -9.40 -12.13 -1.54
CA TRP A 196 -9.68 -10.99 -2.40
C TRP A 196 -10.51 -11.39 -3.62
N THR A 197 -11.77 -10.96 -3.64
CA THR A 197 -12.70 -11.31 -4.73
C THR A 197 -13.14 -10.10 -5.54
N LEU A 198 -13.41 -10.32 -6.83
CA LEU A 198 -14.16 -9.33 -7.60
C LEU A 198 -15.63 -9.33 -7.14
N PRO A 199 -16.26 -8.16 -6.97
CA PRO A 199 -17.66 -8.10 -6.58
C PRO A 199 -18.56 -8.85 -7.56
N ALA A 200 -19.30 -9.83 -7.06
CA ALA A 200 -20.29 -10.55 -7.84
C ALA A 200 -21.51 -9.64 -8.12
N ALA A 201 -22.14 -9.84 -9.28
CA ALA A 201 -23.44 -9.24 -9.54
C ALA A 201 -24.46 -9.78 -8.53
N SER A 202 -24.95 -8.93 -7.63
CA SER A 202 -25.98 -9.31 -6.67
C SER A 202 -27.30 -9.55 -7.42
N PRO A 203 -27.86 -10.77 -7.44
CA PRO A 203 -29.10 -11.07 -8.15
C PRO A 203 -30.34 -10.40 -7.53
N LEU A 204 -30.20 -9.80 -6.34
CA LEU A 204 -31.26 -9.14 -5.58
C LEU A 204 -31.20 -7.60 -5.64
N SER A 205 -30.16 -7.01 -6.23
CA SER A 205 -30.07 -5.56 -6.40
C SER A 205 -30.76 -5.17 -7.71
N GLY A 206 -32.04 -4.86 -7.63
CA GLY A 206 -32.76 -4.29 -8.76
C GLY A 206 -32.10 -2.97 -9.17
N SER A 207 -31.47 -2.98 -10.35
CA SER A 207 -31.06 -1.81 -11.15
C SER A 207 -29.70 -1.12 -10.92
N GLN A 208 -28.78 -1.65 -10.11
CA GLN A 208 -27.42 -1.10 -10.04
C GLN A 208 -26.39 -2.16 -10.41
N GLU A 209 -25.81 -2.05 -11.62
CA GLU A 209 -24.66 -2.87 -12.02
C GLU A 209 -23.52 -2.64 -11.02
N PRO A 210 -22.85 -3.68 -10.51
CA PRO A 210 -21.72 -3.51 -9.61
C PRO A 210 -20.62 -2.69 -10.30
N PHE A 211 -19.84 -1.97 -9.50
CA PHE A 211 -18.55 -1.46 -9.98
C PHE A 211 -17.65 -2.68 -10.21
N HIS A 212 -17.05 -2.77 -11.39
CA HIS A 212 -16.22 -3.91 -11.75
C HIS A 212 -14.75 -3.61 -11.44
N GLY A 213 -13.98 -4.67 -11.22
CA GLY A 213 -12.53 -4.61 -11.29
C GLY A 213 -11.82 -4.05 -10.06
N ILE A 214 -12.48 -3.66 -8.97
CA ILE A 214 -11.81 -3.39 -7.68
C ILE A 214 -12.06 -4.58 -6.76
N LEU A 215 -11.00 -5.13 -6.16
CA LEU A 215 -11.12 -6.29 -5.27
C LEU A 215 -11.80 -5.91 -3.95
N HIS A 216 -12.58 -6.84 -3.42
CA HIS A 216 -13.19 -6.79 -2.10
C HIS A 216 -12.42 -7.72 -1.17
N CYS A 217 -12.09 -7.22 0.02
CA CYS A 217 -11.49 -8.00 1.10
C CYS A 217 -12.61 -8.60 1.95
N ASP A 218 -12.48 -9.87 2.35
CA ASP A 218 -13.41 -10.50 3.28
C ASP A 218 -13.06 -10.27 4.75
N GLU A 219 -11.84 -9.81 5.05
CA GLU A 219 -11.40 -9.72 6.44
C GLU A 219 -12.02 -8.54 7.19
N SER A 220 -12.65 -8.85 8.32
CA SER A 220 -13.45 -7.96 9.15
C SER A 220 -12.76 -6.67 9.59
N MET A 221 -11.45 -6.70 9.84
CA MET A 221 -10.66 -5.54 10.24
C MET A 221 -10.23 -4.66 9.05
N SER A 222 -10.43 -5.13 7.82
CA SER A 222 -10.08 -4.38 6.61
C SER A 222 -11.01 -3.18 6.41
N PRO A 223 -10.49 -1.99 6.10
CA PRO A 223 -11.30 -0.86 5.63
C PRO A 223 -12.08 -1.16 4.33
N ARG A 224 -11.73 -2.25 3.64
CA ARG A 224 -12.35 -2.71 2.39
C ARG A 224 -13.36 -3.84 2.60
N CYS A 225 -13.55 -4.33 3.82
CA CYS A 225 -14.60 -5.29 4.14
C CYS A 225 -15.99 -4.63 4.05
N GLY A 226 -16.82 -5.16 3.14
CA GLY A 226 -18.16 -4.63 2.85
C GLY A 226 -18.18 -3.17 2.35
N THR A 227 -17.02 -2.61 2.00
CA THR A 227 -16.84 -1.18 1.71
C THR A 227 -16.01 -0.98 0.45
N HIS A 228 -16.46 -0.07 -0.42
CA HIS A 228 -15.66 0.36 -1.56
C HIS A 228 -14.45 1.17 -1.11
N LEU A 229 -13.29 0.85 -1.70
CA LEU A 229 -12.03 1.55 -1.47
C LEU A 229 -12.19 3.06 -1.61
N ALA A 230 -12.79 3.54 -2.69
CA ALA A 230 -13.09 4.96 -2.91
C ALA A 230 -14.60 5.19 -2.87
N ARG A 231 -15.07 5.98 -1.88
CA ARG A 231 -16.50 6.31 -1.72
C ARG A 231 -16.85 7.61 -2.44
N GLY A 232 -18.06 7.66 -3.00
CA GLY A 232 -18.59 8.88 -3.63
C GLY A 232 -17.97 9.21 -4.99
N ILE A 233 -17.28 8.25 -5.62
CA ILE A 233 -16.73 8.40 -6.97
C ILE A 233 -17.70 7.90 -8.04
N THR A 234 -17.54 8.38 -9.27
CA THR A 234 -18.28 7.96 -10.46
C THR A 234 -17.85 6.57 -10.95
N ARG A 235 -18.65 5.95 -11.84
CA ARG A 235 -18.27 4.68 -12.49
C ARG A 235 -16.98 4.81 -13.27
N GLU A 236 -16.85 5.86 -14.06
CA GLU A 236 -15.66 6.10 -14.86
C GLU A 236 -14.41 6.29 -13.98
N GLN A 237 -14.55 6.91 -12.80
CA GLN A 237 -13.45 7.02 -11.83
C GLN A 237 -13.10 5.67 -11.21
N SER A 238 -14.09 4.85 -10.87
CA SER A 238 -13.87 3.50 -10.34
C SER A 238 -13.19 2.59 -11.37
N ASP A 239 -13.58 2.70 -12.64
CA ASP A 239 -12.99 1.92 -13.73
C ASP A 239 -11.53 2.33 -13.95
N ARG A 240 -11.23 3.64 -13.90
CA ARG A 240 -9.84 4.14 -13.93
C ARG A 240 -9.02 3.62 -12.76
N LEU A 241 -9.59 3.59 -11.55
CA LEU A 241 -8.92 3.05 -10.37
C LEU A 241 -8.65 1.55 -10.51
N ALA A 242 -9.62 0.76 -10.95
CA ALA A 242 -9.44 -0.68 -11.19
C ALA A 242 -8.36 -0.97 -12.25
N HIS A 243 -8.27 -0.15 -13.31
CA HIS A 243 -7.17 -0.22 -14.25
C HIS A 243 -5.82 0.12 -13.60
N ALA A 244 -5.78 1.18 -12.78
CA ALA A 244 -4.58 1.63 -12.10
C ALA A 244 -4.10 0.67 -10.99
N LEU A 245 -5.00 -0.13 -10.43
CA LEU A 245 -4.70 -1.21 -9.47
C LEU A 245 -4.34 -2.53 -10.15
N GLY A 246 -4.44 -2.61 -11.49
CA GLY A 246 -4.12 -3.82 -12.23
C GLY A 246 -5.14 -4.95 -12.07
N THR A 247 -6.35 -4.65 -11.62
CA THR A 247 -7.41 -5.61 -11.27
C THR A 247 -8.56 -5.63 -12.28
N TRP A 248 -8.48 -4.79 -13.32
CA TRP A 248 -9.45 -4.78 -14.42
C TRP A 248 -9.53 -6.15 -15.12
N PRO A 249 -10.73 -6.74 -15.28
CA PRO A 249 -10.90 -8.02 -15.99
C PRO A 249 -10.48 -7.90 -17.46
N GLU A 250 -9.59 -8.80 -17.91
CA GLU A 250 -9.14 -8.79 -19.31
C GLU A 250 -10.29 -9.07 -20.31
N ASP A 251 -11.32 -9.79 -19.87
CA ASP A 251 -12.49 -10.14 -20.68
C ASP A 251 -13.38 -8.96 -21.07
N CYS A 252 -13.26 -7.81 -20.38
CA CYS A 252 -13.99 -6.58 -20.74
C CYS A 252 -13.39 -5.85 -21.96
N ARG A 253 -12.21 -6.24 -22.48
CA ARG A 253 -11.65 -5.65 -23.71
C ARG A 253 -12.37 -6.09 -25.00
N ARG A 254 -13.35 -7.00 -24.91
CA ARG A 254 -13.96 -7.70 -26.07
C ARG A 254 -15.42 -7.37 -26.35
N SER A 255 -16.02 -6.37 -25.68
CA SER A 255 -17.31 -5.83 -26.08
C SER A 255 -17.13 -4.81 -27.22
N ASP A 256 -16.92 -5.35 -28.42
CA ASP A 256 -17.11 -4.63 -29.68
C ASP A 256 -18.45 -3.87 -29.63
N TRP A 257 -18.35 -2.55 -29.63
CA TRP A 257 -19.48 -1.67 -29.90
C TRP A 257 -20.01 -2.00 -31.30
N PRO A 258 -21.28 -2.42 -31.49
CA PRO A 258 -21.78 -2.65 -32.83
C PRO A 258 -21.84 -1.32 -33.56
N ARG A 259 -20.94 -1.14 -34.55
CA ARG A 259 -21.05 -0.08 -35.55
C ARG A 259 -22.41 -0.23 -36.22
N ARG A 260 -23.39 0.57 -35.81
CA ARG A 260 -24.65 0.69 -36.55
C ARG A 260 -24.32 1.25 -37.93
N PRO A 261 -24.70 0.58 -39.04
CA PRO A 261 -24.59 1.19 -40.35
C PRO A 261 -25.63 2.31 -40.44
N PHE A 262 -25.17 3.53 -40.74
CA PHE A 262 -26.04 4.58 -41.25
C PHE A 262 -26.63 4.08 -42.57
N ARG A 263 -27.96 4.00 -42.64
CA ARG A 263 -28.72 3.96 -43.88
C ARG A 263 -29.22 5.37 -44.19
#